data_AF-A0A453GE87-F1
#
_entry.id   AF-A0A453GE87-F1
#
_cell.length_a   1.000
_cell.length_b   1.000
_cell.length_c   1.000
_cell.angle_alpha   90.00
_cell.angle_beta   90.00
_cell.angle_gamma   90.00
#
_symmetry.space_group_name_H-M   'P 1'
#
loop_
_entity.id
_entity.type
_entity.pdbx_description
1 polymer ?
#
loop_
_entity_poly.entity_id
_entity_poly.type
_entity_poly.pdbx_seq_one_letter_code
_entity_poly.pdbx_strand_id
1 'polypeptide(L)'
;GDQFYSRAEMVVLGIHSHWLNGIDYMGMKYQEKKEYENFTFPMATCIVMSGIYEDDLDKADEIIYTGQGGNDLLGNHRQIGSQQLNRGNLALKNSKDNGNLIRVIRGHVAKNSYTGKIYTYDGLYKVVDDWVQKGVQGHVVYKYKLKRLEGQPSLTTTEVRFTRAEAPRKISELPGCWFVMTSLEDRRTFQFLLLMWSMTHLFLHLVLCTPNH
;
A
#
# COMPACT_ATOMS: atom_id res chain seq x y z
N GLY A 1 -6.74 0.95 21.24
CA GLY A 1 -7.08 -0.46 21.53
C GLY A 1 -8.42 -0.83 20.93
N ASP A 2 -9.35 0.13 20.85
CA ASP A 2 -10.68 -0.07 20.29
C ASP A 2 -10.63 -0.65 18.87
N GLN A 3 -11.56 -1.55 18.60
CA GLN A 3 -11.66 -2.28 17.35
C GLN A 3 -12.97 -1.94 16.64
N PHE A 4 -12.89 -1.78 15.32
CA PHE A 4 -14.02 -1.54 14.43
C PHE A 4 -14.06 -2.64 13.37
N TYR A 5 -15.25 -3.10 13.04
CA TYR A 5 -15.46 -4.20 12.09
C TYR A 5 -15.64 -3.70 10.65
N SER A 6 -15.84 -2.39 10.46
CA SER A 6 -15.96 -1.80 9.13
C SER A 6 -15.50 -0.35 9.06
N ARG A 7 -15.18 0.11 7.84
CA ARG A 7 -14.93 1.54 7.58
C ARG A 7 -16.17 2.40 7.84
N ALA A 8 -17.36 1.85 7.60
CA ALA A 8 -18.63 2.56 7.81
C ALA A 8 -18.86 2.86 9.30
N GLU A 9 -18.53 1.92 10.18
CA GLU A 9 -18.59 2.11 11.63
C GLU A 9 -17.73 3.30 12.08
N MET A 10 -16.51 3.42 11.55
CA MET A 10 -15.62 4.55 11.86
C MET A 10 -16.17 5.90 11.37
N VAL A 11 -16.92 5.91 10.26
CA VAL A 11 -17.59 7.11 9.74
C VAL A 11 -18.74 7.52 10.66
N VAL A 12 -19.58 6.56 11.08
CA VAL A 12 -20.71 6.80 11.99
C VAL A 12 -20.23 7.34 13.33
N LEU A 13 -19.12 6.81 13.85
CA LEU A 13 -18.51 7.28 15.10
C LEU A 13 -17.71 8.59 14.95
N GLY A 14 -17.53 9.10 13.72
CA GLY A 14 -16.80 10.33 13.45
C GLY A 14 -15.28 10.22 13.67
N ILE A 15 -14.73 9.02 13.81
CA ILE A 15 -13.30 8.79 14.02
C ILE A 15 -12.53 9.05 12.72
N HIS A 16 -13.10 8.62 11.60
CA HIS A 16 -12.59 8.83 10.25
C HIS A 16 -13.76 9.08 9.29
N SER A 17 -13.84 10.27 8.71
CA SER A 17 -15.03 10.73 7.97
C SER A 17 -15.22 10.10 6.59
N HIS A 18 -14.19 9.45 6.05
CA HIS A 18 -14.24 8.78 4.76
C HIS A 18 -14.24 7.26 4.89
N TRP A 19 -15.11 6.58 4.13
CA TRP A 19 -15.19 5.12 4.12
C TRP A 19 -14.16 4.46 3.19
N LEU A 20 -13.69 5.16 2.15
CA LEU A 20 -12.68 4.66 1.20
C LEU A 20 -11.28 5.22 1.48
N ASN A 21 -11.15 6.55 1.53
CA ASN A 21 -9.85 7.23 1.57
C ASN A 21 -9.02 6.81 2.79
N GLY A 22 -7.71 6.67 2.62
CA GLY A 22 -6.81 6.34 3.75
C GLY A 22 -6.45 7.54 4.62
N ILE A 23 -6.64 8.78 4.14
CA ILE A 23 -6.29 10.01 4.85
C ILE A 23 -7.57 10.82 5.06
N ASP A 24 -7.81 11.21 6.30
CA ASP A 24 -8.80 12.20 6.70
C ASP A 24 -8.13 13.51 7.11
N TYR A 25 -8.72 14.63 6.73
CA TYR A 25 -8.13 15.95 6.97
C TYR A 25 -9.20 17.05 7.10
N MET A 26 -8.86 18.07 7.87
CA MET A 26 -9.59 19.33 7.92
C MET A 26 -9.22 20.19 6.71
N GLY A 27 -10.22 20.62 5.94
CA GLY A 27 -10.05 21.44 4.75
C GLY A 27 -9.93 22.94 5.03
N MET A 28 -9.83 23.74 3.96
CA MET A 28 -9.59 25.19 4.02
C MET A 28 -10.65 25.98 4.78
N LYS A 29 -11.88 25.46 4.91
CA LYS A 29 -12.98 26.11 5.66
C LYS A 29 -12.67 26.40 7.13
N TYR A 30 -11.64 25.76 7.70
CA TYR A 30 -11.22 25.97 9.08
C TYR A 30 -10.17 27.09 9.22
N GLN A 31 -9.58 27.55 8.12
CA GLN A 31 -8.54 28.60 8.14
C GLN A 31 -9.08 29.95 8.63
N GLU A 32 -10.35 30.26 8.36
CA GLU A 32 -10.99 31.51 8.78
C GLU A 32 -11.43 31.51 10.26
N LYS A 33 -11.28 30.39 10.97
CA LYS A 33 -11.67 30.28 12.37
C LYS A 33 -10.55 30.74 13.29
N LYS A 34 -10.86 31.70 14.17
CA LYS A 34 -9.90 32.27 15.14
C LYS A 34 -9.14 31.23 15.96
N GLU A 35 -9.79 30.12 16.31
CA GLU A 35 -9.19 29.01 17.07
C GLU A 35 -7.99 28.37 16.34
N TYR A 36 -7.93 28.45 15.01
CA TYR A 36 -6.92 27.79 14.19
C TYR A 36 -6.03 28.77 13.40
N GLU A 37 -5.94 30.04 13.80
CA GLU A 37 -5.17 31.07 13.09
C GLU A 37 -3.69 30.70 12.87
N ASN A 38 -3.10 29.91 13.77
CA ASN A 38 -1.70 29.50 13.70
C ASN A 38 -1.47 28.21 12.89
N PHE A 39 -2.51 27.59 12.35
CA PHE A 39 -2.42 26.32 11.63
C PHE A 39 -2.55 26.52 10.12
N THR A 40 -1.69 25.82 9.38
CA THR A 40 -1.79 25.76 7.92
C THR A 40 -2.76 24.66 7.51
N PHE A 41 -3.76 24.99 6.69
CA PHE A 41 -4.71 24.03 6.12
C PHE A 41 -4.38 23.70 4.66
N PRO A 42 -4.73 22.50 4.14
CA PRO A 42 -5.41 21.40 4.84
C PRO A 42 -4.52 20.75 5.90
N MET A 43 -5.12 20.16 6.93
CA MET A 43 -4.40 19.55 8.06
C MET A 43 -4.96 18.15 8.35
N ALA A 44 -4.10 17.13 8.32
CA ALA A 44 -4.50 15.74 8.52
C ALA A 44 -4.87 15.46 9.97
N THR A 45 -5.91 14.64 10.16
CA THR A 45 -6.46 14.31 11.48
C THR A 45 -6.44 12.81 11.78
N CYS A 46 -6.60 11.98 10.75
CA CYS A 46 -6.61 10.53 10.88
C CYS A 46 -6.03 9.86 9.63
N ILE A 47 -5.31 8.76 9.83
CA ILE A 47 -4.91 7.86 8.75
C ILE A 47 -5.36 6.43 9.03
N VAL A 48 -5.64 5.68 7.96
CA VAL A 48 -5.99 4.26 8.00
C VAL A 48 -4.96 3.47 7.21
N MET A 49 -4.16 2.67 7.90
CA MET A 49 -3.20 1.74 7.30
C MET A 49 -3.86 0.39 7.12
N SER A 50 -4.13 -0.02 5.88
CA SER A 50 -4.82 -1.29 5.60
C SER A 50 -4.01 -2.29 4.77
N GLY A 51 -2.70 -2.02 4.60
CA GLY A 51 -1.80 -2.87 3.81
C GLY A 51 -2.08 -2.87 2.32
N ILE A 52 -2.77 -1.84 1.82
CA ILE A 52 -3.11 -1.72 0.40
C ILE A 52 -1.90 -1.21 -0.41
N TYR A 53 -1.01 -0.43 0.22
CA TYR A 53 0.20 0.07 -0.42
C TYR A 53 1.37 -0.88 -0.13
N GLU A 54 2.09 -1.26 -1.19
CA GLU A 54 3.27 -2.13 -1.15
C GLU A 54 4.46 -1.51 -0.39
N ASP A 55 4.43 -0.20 -0.24
CA ASP A 55 5.52 0.65 0.25
C ASP A 55 5.43 1.01 1.74
N ASP A 56 4.35 0.61 2.42
CA ASP A 56 4.11 0.90 3.84
C ASP A 56 5.01 0.04 4.74
N LEU A 57 5.67 0.68 5.71
CA LEU A 57 6.47 0.00 6.72
C LEU A 57 5.90 0.25 8.11
N ASP A 58 5.66 -0.82 8.86
CA ASP A 58 5.11 -0.75 10.22
C ASP A 58 6.12 -1.35 11.21
N LYS A 59 6.74 -0.50 12.04
CA LYS A 59 7.60 -0.89 13.16
C LYS A 59 6.95 -0.54 14.50
N ALA A 60 5.63 -0.67 14.59
CA ALA A 60 4.81 -0.32 15.76
C ALA A 60 4.85 1.17 16.13
N ASP A 61 5.93 1.64 16.74
CA ASP A 61 6.07 3.01 17.21
C ASP A 61 6.50 3.98 16.10
N GLU A 62 7.13 3.44 15.05
CA GLU A 62 7.46 4.18 13.85
C GLU A 62 6.77 3.55 12.64
N ILE A 63 6.07 4.38 11.88
CA ILE A 63 5.41 3.98 10.65
C ILE A 63 5.93 4.83 9.49
N ILE A 64 6.11 4.21 8.34
CA ILE A 64 6.30 4.90 7.06
C ILE A 64 5.03 4.69 6.27
N TYR A 65 4.30 5.79 6.08
CA TYR A 65 3.02 5.81 5.39
C TYR A 65 3.17 6.35 3.99
N THR A 66 2.58 5.65 3.02
CA THR A 66 2.56 6.05 1.62
C THR A 66 1.40 6.99 1.34
N GLY A 67 1.69 8.11 0.69
CA GLY A 67 0.71 9.10 0.26
C GLY A 67 -0.37 8.51 -0.65
N GLN A 68 -1.48 9.24 -0.78
CA GLN A 68 -2.57 8.85 -1.66
C GLN A 68 -2.35 9.29 -3.11
N GLY A 69 -2.98 8.58 -4.04
CA GLY A 69 -3.01 8.93 -5.47
C GLY A 69 -2.11 8.05 -6.31
N GLY A 70 -2.37 8.04 -7.61
CA GLY A 70 -1.60 7.25 -8.57
C GLY A 70 -1.83 5.74 -8.50
N ASN A 71 -2.77 5.24 -7.68
CA ASN A 71 -3.08 3.82 -7.57
C ASN A 71 -4.28 3.39 -8.42
N ASP A 72 -4.18 2.22 -9.04
CA ASP A 72 -5.31 1.53 -9.64
C ASP A 72 -6.18 0.89 -8.54
N LEU A 73 -7.21 1.60 -8.10
CA LEU A 73 -8.11 1.14 -7.04
C LEU A 73 -9.02 -0.03 -7.47
N LEU A 74 -9.14 -0.31 -8.78
CA LEU A 74 -10.08 -1.31 -9.33
C LEU A 74 -9.39 -2.54 -9.93
N GLY A 75 -8.09 -2.46 -10.24
CA GLY A 75 -7.29 -3.59 -10.69
C GLY A 75 -6.30 -4.08 -9.63
N ASN A 76 -5.02 -4.06 -9.93
CA ASN A 76 -4.00 -4.74 -9.11
C ASN A 76 -3.56 -3.95 -7.87
N HIS A 77 -4.20 -2.81 -7.54
CA HIS A 77 -3.77 -1.89 -6.47
C HIS A 77 -2.33 -1.40 -6.62
N ARG A 78 -1.83 -1.39 -7.85
CA ARG A 78 -0.49 -0.95 -8.24
C ARG A 78 -0.48 0.54 -8.53
N GLN A 79 0.68 1.18 -8.35
CA GLN A 79 0.87 2.54 -8.84
C GLN A 79 0.88 2.57 -10.37
N ILE A 80 -0.07 3.27 -10.96
CA ILE A 80 -0.23 3.54 -12.39
C ILE A 80 0.20 4.96 -12.77
N GLY A 81 0.54 5.80 -11.80
CA GLY A 81 0.92 7.18 -12.07
C GLY A 81 1.63 7.87 -10.91
N SER A 82 2.36 8.93 -11.25
CA SER A 82 3.05 9.76 -10.26
C SER A 82 2.07 10.49 -9.35
N GLN A 83 2.32 10.42 -8.04
CA GLN A 83 1.56 11.15 -7.05
C GLN A 83 1.79 12.66 -7.16
N GLN A 84 0.80 13.41 -6.69
CA GLN A 84 0.86 14.87 -6.60
C GLN A 84 0.77 15.28 -5.12
N LEU A 85 1.43 16.40 -4.78
CA LEU A 85 1.34 17.00 -3.46
C LEU A 85 0.05 17.82 -3.32
N ASN A 86 -1.08 17.13 -3.23
CA ASN A 86 -2.40 17.74 -3.06
C ASN A 86 -3.26 16.94 -2.08
N ARG A 87 -4.41 17.50 -1.68
CA ARG A 87 -5.40 16.83 -0.82
C ARG A 87 -4.75 16.24 0.45
N GLY A 88 -4.86 14.93 0.67
CA GLY A 88 -4.30 14.24 1.84
C GLY A 88 -2.78 14.29 1.92
N ASN A 89 -2.07 14.34 0.79
CA ASN A 89 -0.60 14.45 0.78
C ASN A 89 -0.16 15.83 1.30
N LEU A 90 -0.79 16.89 0.79
CA LEU A 90 -0.56 18.24 1.29
C LEU A 90 -0.96 18.36 2.76
N ALA A 91 -2.06 17.70 3.17
CA ALA A 91 -2.52 17.71 4.56
C ALA A 91 -1.51 17.07 5.51
N LEU A 92 -0.90 15.95 5.14
CA LEU A 92 0.15 15.29 5.94
C LEU A 92 1.42 16.13 6.02
N LYS A 93 1.84 16.74 4.90
CA LYS A 93 2.96 17.68 4.88
C LYS A 93 2.73 18.86 5.83
N ASN A 94 1.60 19.54 5.69
CA ASN A 94 1.25 20.65 6.58
C ASN A 94 1.15 20.19 8.04
N SER A 95 0.75 18.94 8.29
CA SER A 95 0.67 18.42 9.66
C SER A 95 2.04 18.21 10.31
N LYS A 96 3.08 17.92 9.51
CA LYS A 96 4.47 17.94 9.96
C LYS A 96 4.87 19.34 10.42
N ASP A 97 4.59 20.34 9.57
CA ASP A 97 4.96 21.74 9.83
C ASP A 97 4.20 22.32 11.03
N ASN A 98 2.89 22.04 11.11
CA ASN A 98 2.04 22.41 12.24
C ASN A 98 2.38 21.63 13.52
N GLY A 99 2.93 20.43 13.37
CA GLY A 99 3.26 19.52 14.46
C GLY A 99 2.05 18.93 15.20
N ASN A 100 0.87 18.90 14.59
CA ASN A 100 -0.33 18.35 15.20
C ASN A 100 -0.30 16.82 15.28
N LEU A 101 -1.11 16.27 16.18
CA LEU A 101 -1.27 14.83 16.33
C LEU A 101 -2.27 14.28 15.31
N ILE A 102 -1.99 13.07 14.85
CA ILE A 102 -2.78 12.32 13.87
C ILE A 102 -3.19 10.99 14.50
N ARG A 103 -4.48 10.65 14.41
CA ARG A 103 -5.00 9.33 14.79
C ARG A 103 -4.55 8.28 13.79
N VAL A 104 -4.05 7.15 14.26
CA VAL A 104 -3.65 6.02 13.42
C VAL A 104 -4.56 4.83 13.68
N ILE A 105 -5.07 4.24 12.60
CA ILE A 105 -5.90 3.05 12.63
C ILE A 105 -5.27 2.00 11.73
N ARG A 106 -4.98 0.81 12.27
CA ARG A 106 -4.44 -0.33 11.51
C ARG A 106 -5.54 -1.32 11.15
N GLY A 107 -5.61 -1.69 9.89
CA GLY A 107 -6.48 -2.73 9.37
C GLY A 107 -5.76 -4.07 9.34
N HIS A 108 -6.40 -5.09 9.90
CA HIS A 108 -5.91 -6.46 9.96
C HIS A 108 -6.85 -7.39 9.20
N VAL A 109 -6.31 -8.41 8.55
CA VAL A 109 -7.12 -9.50 8.00
C VAL A 109 -7.56 -10.38 9.16
N ALA A 110 -8.87 -10.56 9.30
CA ALA A 110 -9.46 -11.37 10.36
C ALA A 110 -10.48 -12.32 9.75
N LYS A 111 -10.11 -13.61 9.62
CA LYS A 111 -10.98 -14.64 9.03
C LYS A 111 -12.29 -14.85 9.80
N ASN A 112 -12.28 -14.52 11.09
CA ASN A 112 -13.43 -14.67 11.99
C ASN A 112 -14.31 -13.41 12.03
N SER A 113 -13.94 -12.33 11.32
CA SER A 113 -14.78 -11.14 11.16
C SER A 113 -15.73 -11.33 9.99
N TYR A 114 -16.99 -10.90 10.15
CA TYR A 114 -17.98 -10.93 9.07
C TYR A 114 -17.51 -10.18 7.80
N THR A 115 -16.69 -9.15 7.95
CA THR A 115 -16.14 -8.36 6.83
C THR A 115 -14.78 -8.87 6.35
N GLY A 116 -14.23 -9.91 6.99
CA GLY A 116 -12.87 -10.40 6.75
C GLY A 116 -11.75 -9.46 7.23
N LYS A 117 -12.10 -8.30 7.81
CA LYS A 117 -11.16 -7.31 8.33
C LYS A 117 -11.60 -6.76 9.69
N ILE A 118 -10.63 -6.32 10.48
CA ILE A 118 -10.83 -5.56 11.73
C ILE A 118 -9.89 -4.36 11.68
N TYR A 119 -10.35 -3.21 12.16
CA TYR A 119 -9.60 -1.97 12.24
C TYR A 119 -9.35 -1.62 13.70
N THR A 120 -8.10 -1.52 14.11
CA THR A 120 -7.71 -1.21 15.49
C THR A 120 -7.19 0.22 15.58
N TYR A 121 -7.71 1.00 16.52
CA TYR A 121 -7.16 2.32 16.83
C TYR A 121 -5.89 2.18 17.66
N ASP A 122 -4.77 2.69 17.14
CA ASP A 122 -3.45 2.50 17.75
C ASP A 122 -2.92 3.74 18.50
N GLY A 123 -3.70 4.82 18.49
CA GLY A 123 -3.39 6.04 19.21
C GLY A 123 -2.97 7.19 18.31
N LEU A 124 -2.28 8.13 18.94
CA LEU A 124 -1.84 9.40 18.38
C LEU A 124 -0.38 9.32 17.96
N TYR A 125 -0.11 9.82 16.76
CA TYR A 125 1.21 9.88 16.14
C TYR A 125 1.48 11.31 15.67
N LYS A 126 2.76 11.65 15.52
CA LYS A 126 3.20 12.91 14.91
C LYS A 126 3.97 12.60 13.64
N VAL A 127 3.73 13.37 12.57
CA VAL A 127 4.59 13.31 11.37
C VAL A 127 5.93 13.94 11.73
N VAL A 128 6.99 13.16 11.68
CA VAL A 128 8.35 13.61 12.01
C VAL A 128 9.16 13.90 10.76
N ASP A 129 8.85 13.24 9.64
CA ASP A 129 9.54 13.49 8.39
C ASP A 129 8.68 13.19 7.15
N ASP A 130 9.05 13.77 6.02
CA ASP A 130 8.44 13.52 4.71
C ASP A 130 9.51 13.59 3.61
N TRP A 131 9.40 12.69 2.62
CA TRP A 131 10.26 12.72 1.44
C TRP A 131 9.55 12.20 0.21
N VAL A 132 10.13 12.49 -0.94
CA VAL A 132 9.67 12.02 -2.24
C VAL A 132 10.64 10.96 -2.73
N GLN A 133 10.13 9.82 -3.19
CA GLN A 133 10.94 8.77 -3.80
C GLN A 133 10.27 8.23 -5.06
N LYS A 134 11.05 7.52 -5.89
CA LYS A 134 10.48 6.70 -6.94
C LYS A 134 10.06 5.35 -6.33
N GLY A 135 8.80 4.96 -6.54
CA GLY A 135 8.25 3.68 -6.10
C GLY A 135 8.79 2.53 -6.95
N VAL A 136 8.37 1.31 -6.62
CA VAL A 136 8.82 0.07 -7.30
C VAL A 136 8.55 0.12 -8.81
N GLN A 137 7.50 0.84 -9.22
CA GLN A 137 7.07 0.99 -10.61
C GLN A 137 7.61 2.26 -11.29
N GLY A 138 8.56 2.95 -10.66
CA GLY A 138 9.21 4.15 -11.21
C GLY A 138 8.40 5.45 -11.10
N HIS A 139 7.20 5.39 -10.54
CA HIS A 139 6.34 6.55 -10.29
C HIS A 139 6.75 7.32 -9.05
N VAL A 140 6.46 8.62 -9.02
CA VAL A 140 6.74 9.47 -7.86
C VAL A 140 5.78 9.13 -6.72
N VAL A 141 6.33 8.94 -5.51
CA VAL A 141 5.59 8.57 -4.30
C VAL A 141 5.99 9.50 -3.17
N TYR A 142 5.01 9.99 -2.41
CA TYR A 142 5.27 10.71 -1.16
C TYR A 142 5.25 9.74 0.00
N LYS A 143 6.29 9.79 0.84
CA LYS A 143 6.37 9.00 2.07
C LYS A 143 6.41 9.92 3.27
N TYR A 144 5.72 9.50 4.33
CA TYR A 144 5.63 10.23 5.58
C TYR A 144 6.05 9.31 6.71
N LYS A 145 7.05 9.72 7.49
CA LYS A 145 7.44 9.02 8.71
C LYS A 145 6.61 9.59 9.86
N LEU A 146 5.87 8.72 10.54
CA LEU A 146 5.14 9.07 11.76
C LEU A 146 5.72 8.34 12.96
N LYS A 147 5.80 9.04 14.08
CA LYS A 147 6.24 8.50 15.37
C LYS A 147 5.11 8.56 16.39
N ARG A 148 4.88 7.47 17.11
CA ARG A 148 3.89 7.37 18.16
C ARG A 148 4.23 8.30 19.33
N LEU A 149 3.21 8.94 19.89
CA LEU A 149 3.39 9.74 21.11
C LEU A 149 3.64 8.84 22.31
N GLU A 150 4.63 9.19 23.12
CA GLU A 150 4.99 8.50 24.37
C GLU A 150 3.89 8.65 25.44
N GLY A 151 3.83 7.73 26.39
CA GLY A 151 2.86 7.76 27.51
C GLY A 151 1.46 7.24 27.17
N GLN A 152 1.21 6.81 25.92
CA GLN A 152 -0.01 6.11 25.55
C GLN A 152 0.04 4.63 25.99
N PRO A 153 -1.12 3.96 26.20
CA PRO A 153 -1.17 2.53 26.45
C PRO A 153 -0.35 1.73 25.43
N SER A 154 0.24 0.61 25.85
CA SER A 154 1.00 -0.25 24.95
C SER A 154 0.16 -0.66 23.75
N LEU A 155 0.79 -0.74 22.58
CA LEU A 155 0.12 -1.22 21.37
C LEU A 155 -0.39 -2.64 21.61
N THR A 156 -1.66 -2.86 21.29
CA THR A 156 -2.27 -4.20 21.32
C THR A 156 -1.74 -5.09 20.20
N THR A 157 -1.18 -4.47 19.16
CA THR A 157 -0.57 -5.17 18.02
C THR A 157 0.87 -4.72 17.87
N THR A 158 1.81 -5.64 18.08
CA THR A 158 3.25 -5.30 18.10
C THR A 158 3.79 -5.01 16.70
N GLU A 159 3.28 -5.66 15.65
CA GLU A 159 3.58 -5.37 14.25
C GLU A 159 2.45 -5.93 13.38
N VAL A 160 2.02 -5.19 12.34
CA VAL A 160 1.16 -5.76 11.29
C VAL A 160 2.03 -6.04 10.07
N ARG A 161 2.36 -7.31 9.87
CA ARG A 161 2.96 -7.75 8.62
C ARG A 161 1.90 -7.69 7.53
N PHE A 162 1.92 -6.63 6.74
CA PHE A 162 1.18 -6.60 5.49
C PHE A 162 1.86 -7.59 4.54
N THR A 163 1.15 -8.67 4.19
CA THR A 163 1.66 -9.83 3.43
C THR A 163 2.21 -9.49 2.03
N ARG A 164 2.22 -8.23 1.61
CA ARG A 164 2.71 -7.76 0.32
C ARG A 164 4.05 -7.02 0.38
N ALA A 165 4.51 -6.60 1.57
CA ALA A 165 5.80 -5.94 1.73
C ALA A 165 6.99 -6.91 1.65
N GLU A 166 6.75 -8.23 1.74
CA GLU A 166 7.75 -9.24 1.43
C GLU A 166 7.61 -9.69 -0.02
N ALA A 167 8.60 -9.34 -0.85
CA ALA A 167 8.87 -10.15 -2.03
C ALA A 167 9.16 -11.58 -1.55
N PRO A 168 8.48 -12.62 -2.07
CA PRO A 168 8.74 -14.00 -1.68
C PRO A 168 10.22 -14.30 -1.91
N ARG A 169 10.91 -14.71 -0.84
CA ARG A 169 12.36 -14.98 -0.91
C ARG A 169 12.62 -16.34 -1.58
N LYS A 170 11.57 -17.17 -1.69
CA LYS A 170 11.57 -18.48 -2.34
C LYS A 170 10.34 -18.64 -3.21
N ILE A 171 10.50 -19.29 -4.36
CA ILE A 171 9.42 -19.57 -5.34
C ILE A 171 8.26 -20.36 -4.70
N SER A 172 8.53 -21.17 -3.66
CA SER A 172 7.53 -21.94 -2.91
C SER A 172 6.54 -21.10 -2.10
N GLU A 173 6.81 -19.81 -1.90
CA GLU A 173 5.99 -18.90 -1.09
C GLU A 173 4.91 -18.17 -1.93
N LEU A 174 4.89 -18.36 -3.25
CA LEU A 174 3.87 -17.81 -4.14
C LEU A 174 2.55 -18.61 -4.04
N PRO A 175 1.45 -18.00 -3.57
CA PRO A 175 0.15 -18.66 -3.60
C PRO A 175 -0.32 -18.76 -5.07
N GLY A 176 -0.37 -19.99 -5.58
CA GLY A 176 -0.78 -20.30 -6.96
C GLY A 176 0.24 -21.10 -7.78
N CYS A 177 1.47 -21.31 -7.29
CA CYS A 177 2.50 -22.06 -8.05
C CYS A 177 2.38 -23.59 -7.91
N TRP A 178 1.52 -24.10 -7.03
CA TRP A 178 1.26 -25.54 -6.89
C TRP A 178 0.65 -26.16 -8.16
N PHE A 179 0.05 -25.36 -9.04
CA PHE A 179 -0.56 -25.88 -10.27
C PHE A 179 0.41 -25.97 -11.46
N VAL A 180 1.59 -25.33 -11.37
CA VAL A 180 2.60 -25.40 -12.44
C VAL A 180 3.63 -26.50 -12.16
N MET A 181 3.83 -26.88 -10.89
CA MET A 181 4.79 -27.93 -10.52
C MET A 181 4.23 -29.35 -10.62
N THR A 182 2.92 -29.56 -10.53
CA THR A 182 2.31 -30.89 -10.71
C THR A 182 2.21 -31.34 -12.17
N SER A 183 2.54 -30.45 -13.13
CA SER A 183 2.62 -30.78 -14.56
C SER A 183 4.03 -31.23 -15.00
N LEU A 184 5.04 -31.09 -14.13
CA LEU A 184 6.43 -31.45 -14.44
C LEU A 184 6.88 -32.81 -13.86
N GLU A 185 5.94 -33.63 -13.38
CA GLU A 185 6.22 -35.00 -12.93
C GLU A 185 5.64 -36.11 -13.83
N ASP A 186 4.97 -35.79 -14.95
CA ASP A 186 4.56 -36.82 -15.92
C ASP A 186 5.55 -36.93 -17.08
N ARG A 187 6.30 -38.03 -17.12
CA ARG A 187 7.27 -38.41 -18.16
C ARG A 187 6.63 -38.75 -19.52
N ARG A 188 5.53 -38.09 -19.90
CA ARG A 188 4.83 -38.35 -21.17
C ARG A 188 4.62 -37.13 -22.05
N THR A 189 5.02 -35.94 -21.63
CA THR A 189 4.99 -34.71 -22.46
C THR A 189 6.33 -34.35 -23.09
N PHE A 190 7.42 -35.06 -22.75
CA PHE A 190 8.75 -34.82 -23.33
C PHE A 190 8.86 -35.16 -24.83
N GLN A 191 7.91 -35.91 -25.40
CA GLN A 191 7.98 -36.30 -26.81
C GLN A 191 7.18 -35.38 -27.76
N PHE A 192 6.30 -34.52 -27.23
CA PHE A 192 5.55 -33.57 -28.06
C PHE A 192 6.28 -32.22 -28.24
N LEU A 193 7.04 -31.76 -27.24
CA LEU A 193 7.80 -30.51 -27.37
C LEU A 193 9.07 -30.64 -28.23
N LEU A 194 9.68 -31.83 -28.31
CA LEU A 194 10.87 -32.05 -29.15
C LEU A 194 10.54 -32.05 -30.66
N LEU A 195 9.32 -32.47 -31.03
CA LEU A 195 8.84 -32.44 -32.41
C LEU A 195 8.48 -31.02 -32.89
N MET A 196 8.05 -30.13 -31.98
CA MET A 196 7.79 -28.73 -32.35
C MET A 196 9.04 -27.85 -32.37
N TRP A 197 10.15 -28.26 -31.74
CA TRP A 197 11.44 -27.59 -31.86
C TRP A 197 12.28 -28.06 -33.07
N SER A 198 11.96 -29.24 -33.64
CA SER A 198 12.61 -29.74 -34.86
C SER A 198 12.05 -29.13 -36.16
N MET A 199 10.88 -28.47 -36.15
CA MET A 199 10.30 -27.85 -37.35
C MET A 199 10.62 -26.35 -37.51
N THR A 200 11.12 -25.68 -36.48
CA THR A 200 11.50 -24.26 -36.53
C THR A 200 12.99 -24.01 -36.81
N HIS A 201 13.79 -25.06 -36.98
CA HIS A 201 15.19 -24.95 -37.45
C HIS A 201 15.43 -25.40 -38.89
N LEU A 202 14.41 -25.90 -39.61
CA LEU A 202 14.52 -26.17 -41.04
C LEU A 202 14.13 -24.98 -41.93
N PHE A 203 13.46 -23.95 -41.39
CA PHE A 203 13.02 -22.77 -42.14
C PHE A 203 14.01 -21.60 -42.13
N LEU A 204 15.02 -21.61 -41.25
CA LEU A 204 16.00 -20.53 -41.18
C LEU A 204 17.30 -20.81 -41.98
N HIS A 205 17.46 -22.01 -42.53
CA HIS A 205 18.62 -22.38 -43.35
C HIS A 205 18.40 -22.25 -44.88
N LEU A 206 17.18 -21.89 -45.31
CA LEU A 206 16.82 -21.76 -46.74
C LEU A 206 16.72 -20.31 -47.24
N VAL A 207 17.01 -19.31 -46.41
CA VAL A 207 16.92 -17.88 -46.76
C VAL A 207 18.29 -17.18 -46.85
N LEU A 208 19.41 -17.88 -46.63
CA LEU A 208 20.77 -17.29 -46.65
C LEU A 208 21.77 -17.97 -47.60
N CYS A 209 21.31 -18.72 -48.61
CA CYS A 209 22.17 -19.19 -49.70
C CYS A 209 21.49 -19.04 -51.07
N THR A 210 21.59 -17.85 -51.67
CA THR A 210 21.69 -17.72 -53.13
C THR A 210 22.84 -16.76 -53.46
N PRO A 211 23.79 -17.15 -54.33
CA PRO A 211 24.92 -16.32 -54.70
C PRO A 211 24.56 -15.32 -55.79
N ASN A 212 25.33 -14.22 -55.82
CA ASN A 212 25.39 -13.22 -56.88
C ASN A 212 25.34 -13.83 -58.30
N HIS A 213 24.43 -13.31 -59.12
CA HIS A 213 24.73 -12.89 -60.49
C HIS A 213 23.70 -11.86 -60.98
#